data_AF-A0A645I6A8-F1
#
_entry.id   AF-A0A645I6A8-F1
#
_cell.length_a   1.000
_cell.length_b   1.000
_cell.length_c   1.000
_cell.angle_alpha   90.00
_cell.angle_beta   90.00
_cell.angle_gamma   90.00
#
_symmetry.space_group_name_H-M   'P 1'
#
loop_
_entity.id
_entity.type
_entity.pdbx_description
1 polymer ?
#
loop_
_entity_poly.entity_id
_entity_poly.type
_entity_poly.pdbx_seq_one_letter_code
_entity_poly.pdbx_strand_id
1 'polypeptide(L)'
;MESCIRQILLDDRIANLVGKDFDNNPKVYLLHAPDNTIAPYIEYEILDENGSLYAENVELAEIITLQIDIFTKGSYTKIKNAIKAVLKENGFNKEFGGSKYEDTTKLFHYVLRYNFENEEGM
;
A
#
# COMPACT_ATOMS: atom_id res chain seq x y z
N MET A 1 -12.90 5.51 -0.15
CA MET A 1 -11.90 4.51 -0.56
C MET A 1 -10.78 4.31 0.47
N GLU A 2 -10.07 5.37 0.89
CA GLU A 2 -8.92 5.28 1.81
C GLU A 2 -9.16 4.49 3.10
N SER A 3 -10.34 4.67 3.74
CA SER A 3 -10.68 3.91 4.96
C SER A 3 -10.80 2.41 4.70
N CYS A 4 -11.26 1.99 3.51
CA CYS A 4 -11.33 0.57 3.13
C CYS A 4 -9.91 0.01 2.94
N ILE A 5 -9.08 0.71 2.16
CA ILE A 5 -7.67 0.36 1.95
C ILE A 5 -6.93 0.27 3.29
N ARG A 6 -7.18 1.22 4.20
CA ARG A 6 -6.63 1.19 5.55
C ARG A 6 -6.97 -0.11 6.26
N GLN A 7 -8.25 -0.50 6.31
CA GLN A 7 -8.66 -1.73 6.98
C GLN A 7 -8.00 -2.97 6.37
N ILE A 8 -7.87 -3.02 5.03
CA ILE A 8 -7.16 -4.09 4.33
C ILE A 8 -5.68 -4.13 4.76
N LEU A 9 -5.00 -2.98 4.82
CA LEU A 9 -3.59 -2.90 5.22
C LEU A 9 -3.36 -3.12 6.72
N LEU A 10 -4.41 -3.05 7.53
CA LEU A 10 -4.40 -3.41 8.96
C LEU A 10 -4.60 -4.91 9.22
N ASP A 11 -4.68 -5.75 8.18
CA ASP A 11 -4.65 -7.21 8.30
C ASP A 11 -3.51 -7.67 9.22
N ASP A 12 -3.81 -8.60 10.14
CA ASP A 12 -2.87 -9.08 11.15
C ASP A 12 -1.56 -9.61 10.55
N ARG A 13 -1.59 -10.15 9.32
CA ARG A 13 -0.39 -10.63 8.61
C ARG A 13 0.57 -9.48 8.27
N ILE A 14 0.08 -8.26 8.12
CA ILE A 14 0.86 -7.05 7.87
C ILE A 14 1.15 -6.34 9.19
N ALA A 15 0.12 -6.06 10.00
CA ALA A 15 0.21 -5.28 11.23
C ALA A 15 1.22 -5.88 12.22
N ASN A 16 1.24 -7.21 12.36
CA ASN A 16 2.20 -7.90 13.23
C ASN A 16 3.65 -7.83 12.73
N LEU A 17 3.88 -7.64 11.42
CA LEU A 17 5.22 -7.55 10.84
C LEU A 17 5.80 -6.13 10.94
N VAL A 18 4.96 -5.11 10.82
CA VAL A 18 5.41 -3.72 11.00
C VAL A 18 5.50 -3.36 12.49
N GLY A 19 4.65 -3.96 13.33
CA GLY A 19 4.58 -3.66 14.75
C GLY A 19 3.84 -2.36 15.02
N LYS A 20 4.05 -1.80 16.21
CA LYS A 20 3.29 -0.63 16.69
C LYS A 20 4.17 0.59 16.96
N ASP A 21 3.56 1.77 16.91
CA ASP A 21 4.17 3.03 17.33
C ASP A 21 3.98 3.30 18.83
N PHE A 22 4.39 4.50 19.26
CA PHE A 22 4.33 4.93 20.66
C PHE A 22 2.89 5.01 21.18
N ASP A 23 1.92 5.30 20.30
CA ASP A 23 0.50 5.37 20.62
C ASP A 23 -0.20 4.01 20.48
N ASN A 24 0.57 2.93 20.35
CA ASN A 24 0.09 1.55 20.24
C ASN A 24 -0.75 1.29 18.96
N ASN A 25 -0.58 2.11 17.93
CA ASN A 25 -1.18 1.91 16.61
C ASN A 25 -0.23 1.11 15.71
N PRO A 26 -0.74 0.24 14.82
CA PRO A 26 0.08 -0.39 13.79
C PRO A 26 0.79 0.67 12.93
N LYS A 27 2.07 0.45 12.62
CA LYS A 27 2.91 1.37 11.84
C LYS A 27 2.59 1.33 10.33
N VAL A 28 1.34 1.71 10.03
CA VAL A 28 0.71 1.81 8.71
C VAL A 28 0.13 3.21 8.59
N TYR A 29 0.75 4.05 7.76
CA TYR A 29 0.45 5.48 7.70
C TYR A 29 -0.09 5.90 6.34
N LEU A 30 -1.08 6.79 6.33
CA LEU A 30 -1.54 7.45 5.12
C LEU A 30 -0.56 8.58 4.77
N LEU A 31 -0.10 8.63 3.51
CA LEU A 31 0.91 9.56 2.98
C LEU A 31 2.30 9.40 3.62
N HIS A 32 2.47 9.87 4.87
CA HIS A 32 3.77 9.90 5.54
C HIS A 32 3.69 9.45 6.99
N ALA A 33 4.68 8.65 7.39
CA ALA A 33 4.90 8.31 8.79
C ALA A 33 5.34 9.56 9.58
N PRO A 34 4.99 9.67 10.87
CA PRO A 34 5.51 10.73 11.73
C PRO A 34 7.04 10.77 11.74
N ASP A 35 7.60 11.95 11.98
CA ASP A 35 9.04 12.12 12.12
C ASP A 35 9.62 11.15 13.15
N ASN A 36 10.81 10.60 12.85
CA ASN A 36 11.52 9.62 13.68
C ASN A 36 10.81 8.27 13.85
N THR A 37 9.82 7.94 13.00
CA THR A 37 9.22 6.60 12.99
C THR A 37 10.29 5.52 12.80
N ILE A 38 10.31 4.56 13.71
CA ILE A 38 11.31 3.49 13.71
C ILE A 38 10.86 2.38 12.75
N ALA A 39 11.68 2.12 11.72
CA ALA A 39 11.49 1.00 10.81
C ALA A 39 11.45 -0.38 11.53
N PRO A 40 10.64 -1.34 11.06
CA PRO A 40 9.87 -1.29 9.82
C PRO A 40 8.55 -0.53 9.95
N TYR A 41 8.12 0.13 8.86
CA TYR A 41 6.80 0.73 8.73
C TYR A 41 6.38 0.73 7.25
N ILE A 42 5.09 0.98 7.01
CA ILE A 42 4.59 1.23 5.66
C ILE A 42 3.86 2.55 5.58
N GLU A 43 4.00 3.19 4.43
CA GLU A 43 3.19 4.32 3.98
C GLU A 43 2.31 3.85 2.82
N TYR A 44 1.14 4.46 2.65
CA TYR A 44 0.30 4.22 1.48
C TYR A 44 -0.39 5.51 1.04
N GLU A 45 -0.65 5.60 -0.26
CA GLU A 45 -1.34 6.73 -0.89
C GLU A 45 -2.14 6.27 -2.11
N ILE A 46 -3.23 6.98 -2.40
CA ILE A 46 -3.94 6.85 -3.66
C ILE A 46 -3.30 7.86 -4.62
N LEU A 47 -2.65 7.36 -5.67
CA LEU A 47 -1.98 8.21 -6.67
C LEU A 47 -2.96 8.78 -7.69
N ASP A 48 -3.99 8.02 -8.01
CA ASP A 48 -5.04 8.40 -8.94
C ASP A 48 -6.34 7.68 -8.58
N GLU A 49 -7.44 8.42 -8.64
CA GLU A 49 -8.81 7.96 -8.44
C GLU A 49 -9.65 8.12 -9.72
N ASN A 50 -9.11 8.70 -10.80
CA ASN A 50 -9.87 9.09 -12.00
C ASN A 50 -9.62 8.18 -13.21
N GLY A 51 -9.08 6.97 -13.01
CA GLY A 51 -8.78 6.07 -14.10
C GLY A 51 -10.03 5.43 -14.69
N SER A 52 -10.82 6.15 -15.47
CA SER A 52 -12.06 5.62 -16.04
C SER A 52 -11.77 4.76 -17.27
N LEU A 53 -12.17 3.50 -17.26
CA LEU A 53 -12.24 2.68 -18.47
C LEU A 53 -13.46 3.13 -19.28
N TYR A 54 -13.29 3.45 -20.56
CA TYR A 54 -14.41 3.79 -21.44
C TYR A 54 -14.56 2.73 -22.54
N ALA A 55 -15.79 2.25 -22.75
CA ALA A 55 -16.20 1.59 -23.98
C ALA A 55 -17.49 2.24 -24.50
N GLU A 56 -17.55 2.47 -25.81
CA GLU A 56 -18.74 3.07 -26.46
C GLU A 56 -19.24 4.38 -25.81
N ASN A 57 -18.32 5.22 -25.28
CA ASN A 57 -18.61 6.46 -24.53
C ASN A 57 -19.36 6.26 -23.20
N VAL A 58 -19.36 5.06 -22.65
CA VAL A 58 -19.83 4.76 -21.29
C VAL A 58 -18.62 4.49 -20.41
N GLU A 59 -18.60 5.12 -19.24
CA GLU A 59 -17.64 4.79 -18.18
C GLU A 59 -17.98 3.39 -17.63
N LEU A 60 -17.04 2.46 -17.77
CA LEU A 60 -17.21 1.05 -17.44
C LEU A 60 -16.73 0.72 -16.02
N ALA A 61 -15.68 1.40 -15.54
CA ALA A 61 -15.11 1.17 -14.22
C ALA A 61 -14.22 2.34 -13.82
N GLU A 62 -14.19 2.63 -12.52
CA GLU A 62 -13.24 3.53 -11.88
C GLU A 62 -12.00 2.72 -11.45
N ILE A 63 -10.83 3.07 -11.98
CA ILE A 63 -9.55 2.47 -11.59
C ILE A 63 -8.89 3.35 -10.54
N ILE A 64 -8.65 2.74 -9.38
CA ILE A 64 -7.89 3.35 -8.28
C ILE A 64 -6.46 2.82 -8.31
N THR A 65 -5.49 3.73 -8.37
CA THR A 65 -4.07 3.41 -8.30
C THR A 65 -3.55 3.60 -6.88
N LEU A 66 -3.25 2.51 -6.19
CA LEU A 66 -2.69 2.47 -4.83
C LEU A 66 -1.17 2.29 -4.87
N GLN A 67 -0.43 3.16 -4.18
CA GLN A 67 0.98 2.94 -3.87
C GLN A 67 1.17 2.56 -2.41
N ILE A 68 2.09 1.63 -2.16
CA ILE A 68 2.53 1.24 -0.82
C ILE A 68 4.04 1.23 -0.78
N ASP A 69 4.57 1.98 0.18
CA ASP A 69 5.99 2.16 0.40
C ASP A 69 6.40 1.43 1.68
N ILE A 70 7.34 0.50 1.56
CA ILE A 70 7.82 -0.32 2.67
C ILE A 70 9.21 0.15 3.06
N PHE A 71 9.36 0.61 4.31
CA PHE A 71 10.62 1.09 4.86
C PHE A 71 11.18 0.12 5.89
N THR A 72 12.40 -0.37 5.71
CA THR A 72 13.04 -1.34 6.62
C THR A 72 14.54 -1.11 6.76
N LYS A 73 15.15 -1.56 7.87
CA LYS A 73 16.62 -1.63 8.01
C LYS A 73 17.24 -2.92 7.43
N GLY A 74 16.42 -3.85 6.97
CA GLY A 74 16.83 -5.19 6.55
C GLY A 74 15.96 -5.72 5.42
N SER A 75 15.67 -7.02 5.44
CA SER A 75 14.84 -7.62 4.38
C SER A 75 13.37 -7.22 4.52
N TYR A 76 12.84 -6.53 3.51
CA TYR A 76 11.41 -6.21 3.36
C TYR A 76 10.56 -7.41 2.89
N THR A 77 11.17 -8.58 2.65
CA THR A 77 10.53 -9.68 1.90
C THR A 77 9.27 -10.21 2.58
N LYS A 78 9.25 -10.37 3.90
CA LYS A 78 8.07 -10.85 4.63
C LYS A 78 6.90 -9.88 4.53
N ILE A 79 7.17 -8.59 4.75
CA ILE A 79 6.17 -7.51 4.67
C ILE A 79 5.61 -7.43 3.24
N LYS A 80 6.49 -7.38 2.23
CA LYS A 80 6.12 -7.37 0.81
C LYS A 80 5.22 -8.55 0.44
N ASN A 81 5.55 -9.76 0.91
CA ASN A 81 4.78 -10.95 0.57
C ASN A 81 3.41 -10.97 1.28
N ALA A 82 3.34 -10.48 2.52
CA ALA A 82 2.07 -10.32 3.23
C ALA A 82 1.15 -9.32 2.51
N ILE A 83 1.67 -8.14 2.14
CA ILE A 83 0.93 -7.13 1.37
C ILE A 83 0.43 -7.71 0.04
N LYS A 84 1.31 -8.40 -0.69
CA LYS A 84 0.94 -9.06 -1.96
C LYS A 84 -0.22 -10.03 -1.81
N ALA A 85 -0.20 -10.87 -0.77
CA ALA A 85 -1.25 -11.84 -0.52
C ALA A 85 -2.57 -11.14 -0.15
N VAL A 86 -2.52 -10.24 0.83
CA VAL A 86 -3.68 -9.48 1.31
C VAL A 86 -4.35 -8.71 0.18
N LEU A 87 -3.59 -7.95 -0.61
CA LEU A 87 -4.16 -7.16 -1.70
C LEU A 87 -4.75 -8.03 -2.80
N LYS A 88 -4.07 -9.12 -3.18
CA LYS A 88 -4.59 -10.06 -4.17
C LYS A 88 -5.91 -10.70 -3.71
N GLU A 89 -6.01 -11.06 -2.43
CA GLU A 89 -7.24 -11.61 -1.84
C GLU A 89 -8.40 -10.59 -1.83
N ASN A 90 -8.08 -9.29 -1.88
CA ASN A 90 -9.05 -8.20 -1.94
C ASN A 90 -9.23 -7.62 -3.36
N GLY A 91 -8.84 -8.37 -4.41
CA GLY A 91 -9.13 -8.01 -5.80
C GLY A 91 -8.19 -6.99 -6.44
N PHE A 92 -7.10 -6.59 -5.76
CA PHE A 92 -6.13 -5.67 -6.35
C PHE A 92 -5.20 -6.38 -7.33
N ASN A 93 -4.98 -5.74 -8.48
CA ASN A 93 -4.10 -6.19 -9.54
C ASN A 93 -2.73 -5.50 -9.43
N LYS A 94 -1.65 -6.29 -9.43
CA LYS A 94 -0.30 -5.74 -9.31
C LYS A 94 0.12 -5.03 -10.60
N GLU A 95 0.54 -3.79 -10.49
CA GLU A 95 1.13 -3.01 -11.59
C GLU A 95 2.67 -3.05 -11.51
N PHE A 96 3.23 -2.56 -10.40
CA PHE A 96 4.67 -2.32 -10.27
C PHE A 96 5.24 -2.85 -8.95
N GLY A 97 6.54 -3.10 -8.92
CA GLY A 97 7.27 -3.26 -7.67
C GLY A 97 8.77 -3.09 -7.85
N GLY A 98 9.39 -2.27 -7.01
CA GLY A 98 10.81 -1.91 -7.13
C GLY A 98 11.44 -1.58 -5.78
N SER A 99 12.75 -1.77 -5.68
CA SER A 99 13.52 -1.47 -4.47
C SER A 99 14.51 -0.34 -4.70
N LYS A 100 14.67 0.50 -3.69
CA LYS A 100 15.72 1.50 -3.58
C LYS A 100 16.37 1.39 -2.20
N TYR A 101 17.63 1.76 -2.11
CA TYR A 101 18.27 2.05 -0.84
C TYR A 101 18.39 3.56 -0.68
N GLU A 102 17.96 4.08 0.46
CA GLU A 102 18.00 5.51 0.75
C GLU A 102 19.28 5.86 1.51
N ASP A 103 20.18 6.59 0.88
CA ASP A 103 21.50 6.88 1.47
C ASP A 103 21.43 7.75 2.72
N THR A 104 20.45 8.63 2.86
CA THR A 104 20.32 9.52 4.02
C THR A 104 19.77 8.78 5.24
N THR A 105 18.65 8.09 5.07
CA THR A 105 17.93 7.39 6.16
C THR A 105 18.54 6.01 6.44
N LYS A 106 19.35 5.48 5.51
CA LYS A 106 19.92 4.12 5.54
C LYS A 106 18.82 3.04 5.58
N LEU A 107 17.69 3.31 4.95
CA LEU A 107 16.56 2.40 4.84
C LEU A 107 16.52 1.74 3.47
N PHE A 108 16.15 0.46 3.45
CA PHE A 108 15.62 -0.17 2.26
C PHE A 108 14.17 0.29 2.09
N HIS A 109 13.91 0.91 0.95
CA HIS A 109 12.61 1.41 0.52
C HIS A 109 12.13 0.52 -0.63
N TYR A 110 10.97 -0.12 -0.46
CA TYR A 110 10.36 -0.93 -1.51
C TYR A 110 8.98 -0.38 -1.87
N VAL A 111 8.81 0.00 -3.12
CA VAL A 111 7.56 0.51 -3.67
C VAL A 111 6.77 -0.65 -4.26
N LEU A 112 5.48 -0.71 -3.96
CA LEU A 112 4.48 -1.54 -4.62
C LEU A 112 3.39 -0.65 -5.19
N ARG A 113 2.94 -0.94 -6.42
CA ARG A 113 1.77 -0.28 -7.01
C ARG A 113 0.74 -1.29 -7.46
N TYR A 114 -0.51 -1.00 -7.18
CA TYR A 114 -1.66 -1.84 -7.44
C TYR A 114 -2.81 -1.02 -8.00
N ASN A 115 -3.58 -1.64 -8.88
CA ASN A 115 -4.83 -1.10 -9.39
C ASN A 115 -6.00 -1.87 -8.81
N PHE A 116 -7.06 -1.17 -8.46
CA PHE A 116 -8.35 -1.75 -8.09
C PHE A 116 -9.40 -1.23 -9.05
N GLU A 117 -10.12 -2.16 -9.69
CA GLU A 117 -11.23 -1.84 -10.59
C GLU A 117 -12.51 -1.85 -9.75
N ASN A 118 -13.08 -0.66 -9.54
CA ASN A 118 -14.37 -0.49 -8.93
C ASN A 118 -15.43 -0.52 -10.04
N GLU A 119 -16.02 -1.71 -10.25
CA GLU A 119 -17.15 -1.88 -11.15
C GLU A 119 -18.41 -1.24 -10.53
N GLU A 120 -18.58 0.07 -10.61
CA GLU A 120 -19.90 0.68 -10.40
C GLU A 120 -20.78 0.38 -11.62
N GLY A 121 -21.54 -0.72 -11.55
CA GLY A 121 -22.40 -1.16 -12.63
C GLY A 121 -23.34 -2.30 -12.27
N MET A 122 -24.19 -2.12 -11.25
CA MET A 122 -25.45 -2.86 -11.12
C MET A 122 -26.63 -1.92 -10.89
#